data_AF-A0A2E4HDI8-F1
#
_entry.id   AF-A0A2E4HDI8-F1
#
_cell.length_a   1.000
_cell.length_b   1.000
_cell.length_c   1.000
_cell.angle_alpha   90.00
_cell.angle_beta   90.00
_cell.angle_gamma   90.00
#
_symmetry.space_group_name_H-M   'P 1'
#
loop_
_entity.id
_entity.type
_entity.pdbx_description
1 polymer ?
#
loop_
_entity_poly.entity_id
_entity_poly.type
_entity_poly.pdbx_seq_one_letter_code
_entity_poly.pdbx_strand_id
1 'polypeptide(L)'
;MKKVVIISVAITLAFVSTLKGQFTSLELFSGFEKTDFTLLSSYSINTNNTLNVTTLAFFQKFREKENQMFDEVGVQPTLFWKVNQSIAIGPSLYYNSFAGFSERLSAQFTLEHSKAVFVVMPTVAYSEKKDASLAEVFAQFQLHTPLSEKIALCFNGQFLTVWDKFKKHSRSFQQLRLGLSYKGHQFGLGSDFDQYGPKPIHKSSFGLYYRSII
;
A
#
# COMPACT_ATOMS: atom_id res chain seq x y z
N MET A 1 19.51 27.36 -32.24
CA MET A 1 19.14 26.15 -31.47
C MET A 1 19.65 26.13 -30.01
N LYS A 2 20.05 27.27 -29.39
CA LYS A 2 20.52 27.29 -27.98
C LYS A 2 19.53 27.86 -26.96
N LYS A 3 18.41 28.45 -27.42
CA LYS A 3 17.41 29.08 -26.53
C LYS A 3 16.26 28.15 -26.10
N VAL A 4 16.07 27.01 -26.76
CA VAL A 4 15.00 26.04 -26.44
C VAL A 4 15.41 25.08 -25.32
N VAL A 5 16.72 24.82 -25.16
CA VAL A 5 17.24 23.92 -24.12
C VAL A 5 17.10 24.52 -22.71
N ILE A 6 17.20 25.84 -22.56
CA ILE A 6 17.15 26.52 -21.25
C ILE A 6 15.71 26.49 -20.67
N ILE A 7 14.69 26.56 -21.52
CA ILE A 7 13.29 26.54 -21.08
C ILE A 7 12.87 25.14 -20.62
N SER A 8 13.39 24.08 -21.25
CA SER A 8 13.13 22.69 -20.79
C SER A 8 13.84 22.35 -19.47
N VAL A 9 15.02 22.93 -19.20
CA VAL A 9 15.73 22.75 -17.93
C VAL A 9 15.05 23.53 -16.79
N ALA A 10 14.47 24.71 -17.07
CA ALA A 10 13.71 25.47 -16.09
C ALA A 10 12.37 24.79 -15.71
N ILE A 11 11.69 24.14 -16.66
CA ILE A 11 10.43 23.42 -16.42
C ILE A 11 10.67 22.10 -15.66
N THR A 12 11.81 21.44 -15.85
CA THR A 12 12.16 20.22 -15.08
C THR A 12 12.64 20.53 -13.66
N LEU A 13 13.25 21.69 -13.41
CA LEU A 13 13.67 22.12 -12.07
C LEU A 13 12.53 22.73 -11.22
N ALA A 14 11.44 23.20 -11.85
CA ALA A 14 10.30 23.77 -11.13
C ALA A 14 9.40 22.73 -10.43
N PHE A 15 9.59 21.43 -10.65
CA PHE A 15 8.84 20.36 -9.97
C PHE A 15 9.49 19.87 -8.67
N VAL A 16 10.62 20.44 -8.23
CA VAL A 16 11.40 19.89 -7.10
C VAL A 16 11.09 20.54 -5.74
N SER A 17 10.27 21.59 -5.66
CA SER A 17 10.17 22.39 -4.43
C SER A 17 8.77 22.50 -3.80
N THR A 18 8.04 21.39 -3.68
CA THR A 18 6.91 21.28 -2.74
C THR A 18 6.96 19.97 -1.93
N LEU A 19 8.13 19.71 -1.32
CA LEU A 19 8.40 18.61 -0.38
C LEU A 19 7.73 18.82 1.00
N LYS A 20 6.42 19.06 1.03
CA LYS A 20 5.63 19.03 2.27
C LYS A 20 4.41 18.15 2.06
N GLY A 21 4.58 16.85 2.34
CA GLY A 21 3.53 15.84 2.28
C GLY A 21 3.80 14.66 1.34
N GLN A 22 5.03 14.51 0.84
CA GLN A 22 5.44 13.32 0.11
C GLN A 22 5.98 12.29 1.11
N PHE A 23 5.55 11.04 1.00
CA PHE A 23 6.22 9.93 1.67
C PHE A 23 6.34 8.76 0.70
N THR A 24 7.48 8.08 0.75
CA THR A 24 7.68 6.80 0.08
C THR A 24 8.14 5.77 1.10
N SER A 25 7.38 4.69 1.23
CA SER A 25 7.74 3.53 2.04
C SER A 25 8.12 2.38 1.11
N LEU A 26 9.29 1.81 1.34
CA LEU A 26 9.79 0.61 0.68
C LEU A 26 9.94 -0.47 1.73
N GLU A 27 9.28 -1.61 1.58
CA GLU A 27 9.42 -2.77 2.46
C GLU A 27 9.88 -4.00 1.67
N LEU A 28 10.85 -4.71 2.22
CA LEU A 28 11.17 -6.09 1.86
C LEU A 28 10.90 -6.96 3.09
N PHE A 29 9.98 -7.90 2.95
CA PHE A 29 9.75 -8.98 3.91
C PHE A 29 10.26 -10.29 3.30
N SER A 30 11.07 -11.02 4.06
CA SER A 30 11.59 -12.33 3.67
C SER A 30 11.26 -13.32 4.77
N GLY A 31 10.23 -14.14 4.51
CA GLY A 31 9.85 -15.24 5.38
C GLY A 31 10.24 -16.60 4.83
N PHE A 32 9.97 -17.63 5.64
CA PHE A 32 10.31 -19.02 5.32
C PHE A 32 9.56 -19.56 4.10
N GLU A 33 8.35 -19.08 3.84
CA GLU A 33 7.50 -19.54 2.72
C GLU A 33 7.48 -18.56 1.55
N LYS A 34 7.52 -17.26 1.86
CA LYS A 34 7.21 -16.18 0.92
C LYS A 34 8.14 -14.99 1.13
N THR A 35 8.55 -14.36 0.05
CA THR A 35 9.22 -13.05 0.02
C THR A 35 8.31 -12.02 -0.62
N ASP A 36 8.13 -10.90 0.06
CA ASP A 36 7.27 -9.80 -0.37
C ASP A 36 8.07 -8.51 -0.48
N PHE A 37 7.78 -7.74 -1.51
CA PHE A 37 8.23 -6.37 -1.67
C PHE A 37 7.00 -5.47 -1.82
N THR A 38 6.99 -4.36 -1.07
CA THR A 38 5.91 -3.37 -1.12
C THR A 38 6.47 -1.97 -1.23
N LEU A 39 5.96 -1.22 -2.22
CA LEU A 39 6.15 0.21 -2.40
C LEU A 39 4.83 0.91 -2.10
N LEU A 40 4.84 1.86 -1.18
CA LEU A 40 3.74 2.79 -0.95
C LEU A 40 4.27 4.21 -1.08
N SER A 41 3.81 4.95 -2.09
CA SER A 41 4.16 6.36 -2.27
C SER A 41 2.91 7.23 -2.25
N SER A 42 2.94 8.37 -1.58
CA SER A 42 1.89 9.37 -1.65
C SER A 42 2.49 10.75 -1.83
N TYR A 43 1.97 11.54 -2.77
CA TYR A 43 2.39 12.92 -2.99
C TYR A 43 1.23 13.80 -3.44
N SER A 44 1.26 15.06 -3.02
CA SER A 44 0.32 16.09 -3.49
C SER A 44 0.66 16.51 -4.93
N ILE A 45 -0.36 16.69 -5.75
CA ILE A 45 -0.24 17.16 -7.14
C ILE A 45 -0.77 18.59 -7.34
N ASN A 46 -1.27 19.24 -6.28
CA ASN A 46 -1.73 20.61 -6.35
C ASN A 46 -1.22 21.45 -5.17
N THR A 47 -1.17 22.77 -5.35
CA THR A 47 -0.62 23.71 -4.36
C THR A 47 -1.36 23.69 -3.03
N ASN A 48 -2.65 23.37 -3.06
CA ASN A 48 -3.51 23.41 -1.88
C ASN A 48 -3.55 22.07 -1.13
N ASN A 49 -2.78 21.07 -1.57
CA ASN A 49 -2.71 19.73 -0.97
C ASN A 49 -4.05 18.99 -0.85
N THR A 50 -5.03 19.37 -1.67
CA THR A 50 -6.35 18.74 -1.73
C THR A 50 -6.37 17.55 -2.69
N LEU A 51 -5.44 17.48 -3.66
CA LEU A 51 -5.33 16.36 -4.59
C LEU A 51 -4.01 15.63 -4.38
N ASN A 52 -4.09 14.33 -4.11
CA ASN A 52 -2.94 13.46 -3.89
C ASN A 52 -2.98 12.29 -4.85
N VAL A 53 -1.82 11.88 -5.35
CA VAL A 53 -1.64 10.58 -6.00
C VAL A 53 -1.00 9.64 -4.99
N THR A 54 -1.67 8.53 -4.70
CA THR A 54 -1.14 7.46 -3.85
C THR A 54 -0.98 6.20 -4.69
N THR A 55 0.20 5.62 -4.71
CA THR A 55 0.49 4.40 -5.44
C THR A 55 0.92 3.30 -4.48
N LEU A 56 0.19 2.19 -4.50
CA LEU A 56 0.62 0.93 -3.89
C LEU A 56 1.12 0.02 -5.00
N ALA A 57 2.36 -0.46 -4.92
CA ALA A 57 2.86 -1.52 -5.77
C ALA A 57 3.43 -2.64 -4.89
N PHE A 58 3.25 -3.87 -5.31
CA PHE A 58 3.73 -5.01 -4.55
C PHE A 58 4.10 -6.18 -5.45
N PHE A 59 4.98 -7.02 -4.92
CA PHE A 59 5.42 -8.27 -5.50
C PHE A 59 5.53 -9.30 -4.39
N GLN A 60 5.01 -10.50 -4.62
CA GLN A 60 5.03 -11.62 -3.69
C GLN A 60 5.53 -12.86 -4.44
N LYS A 61 6.48 -13.56 -3.83
CA LYS A 61 7.04 -14.80 -4.37
C LYS A 61 7.10 -15.89 -3.33
N PHE A 62 6.46 -17.01 -3.63
CA PHE A 62 6.56 -18.23 -2.84
C PHE A 62 7.80 -19.03 -3.21
N ARG A 63 8.44 -19.61 -2.20
CA ARG A 63 9.69 -20.38 -2.34
C ARG A 63 9.41 -21.78 -2.89
N GLU A 64 8.41 -22.45 -2.36
CA GLU A 64 8.03 -23.80 -2.77
C GLU A 64 7.34 -23.81 -4.13
N LYS A 65 7.74 -24.73 -5.01
CA LYS A 65 7.24 -24.82 -6.39
C LYS A 65 5.73 -25.00 -6.47
N GLU A 66 5.15 -25.78 -5.55
CA GLU A 66 3.70 -25.97 -5.46
C GLU A 66 2.93 -24.69 -5.11
N ASN A 67 3.58 -23.75 -4.43
CA ASN A 67 2.99 -22.49 -3.98
C ASN A 67 3.25 -21.33 -4.95
N GLN A 68 4.10 -21.50 -5.96
CA GLN A 68 4.38 -20.47 -6.97
C GLN A 68 3.15 -20.09 -7.82
N MET A 69 2.12 -20.94 -7.83
CA MET A 69 0.81 -20.59 -8.39
C MET A 69 0.09 -19.47 -7.63
N PHE A 70 0.64 -18.99 -6.51
CA PHE A 70 0.19 -17.83 -5.74
C PHE A 70 1.15 -16.62 -5.87
N ASP A 71 2.19 -16.68 -6.72
CA ASP A 71 3.10 -15.56 -6.99
C ASP A 71 2.33 -14.36 -7.57
N GLU A 72 2.34 -13.24 -6.86
CA GLU A 72 1.45 -12.11 -7.11
C GLU A 72 2.25 -10.83 -7.38
N VAL A 73 1.86 -10.08 -8.41
CA VAL A 73 2.35 -8.71 -8.62
C VAL A 73 1.16 -7.81 -8.83
N GLY A 74 1.17 -6.64 -8.21
CA GLY A 74 0.09 -5.69 -8.36
C GLY A 74 0.53 -4.24 -8.25
N VAL A 75 -0.27 -3.37 -8.84
CA VAL A 75 -0.07 -1.92 -8.81
C VAL A 75 -1.42 -1.22 -8.76
N GLN A 76 -1.52 -0.21 -7.89
CA GLN A 76 -2.71 0.58 -7.64
C GLN A 76 -2.37 2.08 -7.49
N PRO A 77 -2.31 2.85 -8.59
CA PRO A 77 -2.39 4.29 -8.50
C PRO A 77 -3.83 4.75 -8.18
N THR A 78 -3.97 5.57 -7.16
CA THR A 78 -5.23 6.19 -6.73
C THR A 78 -5.08 7.71 -6.71
N LEU A 79 -6.01 8.40 -7.37
CA LEU A 79 -6.12 9.86 -7.30
C LEU A 79 -7.10 10.25 -6.21
N PHE A 80 -6.60 10.66 -5.05
CA PHE A 80 -7.43 11.06 -3.92
C PHE A 80 -7.71 12.57 -3.93
N TRP A 81 -8.99 12.92 -3.82
CA TRP A 81 -9.42 14.24 -3.40
C TRP A 81 -9.72 14.23 -1.89
N LYS A 82 -8.97 15.02 -1.14
CA LYS A 82 -9.19 15.25 0.29
C LYS A 82 -10.41 16.15 0.47
N VAL A 83 -11.46 15.57 1.01
CA VAL A 83 -12.69 16.28 1.41
C VAL A 83 -12.42 17.07 2.69
N ASN A 84 -11.65 16.47 3.61
CA ASN A 84 -11.14 17.13 4.81
C ASN A 84 -9.83 16.44 5.26
N GLN A 85 -9.35 16.70 6.48
CA GLN A 85 -8.10 16.13 6.99
C GLN A 85 -8.15 14.61 7.21
N SER A 86 -9.34 14.05 7.45
CA SER A 86 -9.53 12.63 7.75
C SER A 86 -10.17 11.85 6.62
N ILE A 87 -10.79 12.51 5.64
CA ILE A 87 -11.56 11.86 4.59
C ILE A 87 -11.01 12.26 3.22
N ALA A 88 -10.70 11.25 2.42
CA ALA A 88 -10.42 11.40 1.00
C ALA A 88 -11.25 10.42 0.17
N ILE A 89 -11.53 10.76 -1.09
CA ILE A 89 -12.22 9.89 -2.03
C ILE A 89 -11.54 9.97 -3.39
N GLY A 90 -11.47 8.85 -4.12
CA GLY A 90 -10.71 8.83 -5.35
C GLY A 90 -10.95 7.61 -6.22
N PRO A 91 -10.92 7.78 -7.56
CA PRO A 91 -10.81 6.65 -8.45
C PRO A 91 -9.40 6.06 -8.40
N SER A 92 -9.29 4.76 -8.64
CA SER A 92 -8.02 4.08 -8.87
C SER A 92 -8.11 3.10 -10.02
N LEU A 93 -6.95 2.88 -10.64
CA LEU A 93 -6.76 1.75 -11.53
C LEU A 93 -5.98 0.71 -10.74
N TYR A 94 -6.35 -0.55 -10.89
CA TYR A 94 -5.65 -1.65 -10.25
C TYR A 94 -5.35 -2.73 -11.25
N TYR A 95 -4.11 -3.16 -11.29
CA TYR A 95 -3.70 -4.36 -11.98
C TYR A 95 -3.12 -5.35 -10.99
N ASN A 96 -3.45 -6.62 -11.22
CA ASN A 96 -2.90 -7.74 -10.50
C ASN A 96 -2.71 -8.96 -11.41
N SER A 97 -1.63 -9.71 -11.25
CA SER A 97 -1.33 -10.88 -12.09
C SER A 97 -2.42 -11.97 -12.04
N PHE A 98 -3.13 -12.12 -10.91
CA PHE A 98 -4.25 -13.07 -10.79
C PHE A 98 -5.59 -12.46 -11.15
N ALA A 99 -5.94 -11.31 -10.57
CA ALA A 99 -7.26 -10.71 -10.72
C ALA A 99 -7.44 -9.94 -12.04
N GLY A 100 -6.35 -9.63 -12.74
CA GLY A 100 -6.37 -8.79 -13.93
C GLY A 100 -6.56 -7.31 -13.60
N PHE A 101 -7.10 -6.56 -14.56
CA PHE A 101 -7.38 -5.14 -14.40
C PHE A 101 -8.73 -4.91 -13.72
N SER A 102 -8.80 -3.86 -12.90
CA SER A 102 -10.04 -3.35 -12.34
C SER A 102 -10.01 -1.84 -12.17
N GLU A 103 -11.14 -1.21 -12.48
CA GLU A 103 -11.41 0.18 -12.16
C GLU A 103 -12.06 0.24 -10.78
N ARG A 104 -11.63 1.17 -9.94
CA ARG A 104 -12.09 1.23 -8.55
C ARG A 104 -12.43 2.65 -8.12
N LEU A 105 -13.33 2.75 -7.15
CA LEU A 105 -13.63 3.97 -6.42
C LEU A 105 -13.47 3.68 -4.93
N SER A 106 -12.57 4.41 -4.29
CA SER A 106 -12.18 4.21 -2.90
C SER A 106 -12.48 5.45 -2.08
N ALA A 107 -13.02 5.25 -0.88
CA ALA A 107 -13.02 6.27 0.16
C ALA A 107 -11.96 5.90 1.19
N GLN A 108 -11.19 6.85 1.67
CA GLN A 108 -10.14 6.67 2.68
C GLN A 108 -10.53 7.48 3.92
N PHE A 109 -10.50 6.82 5.07
CA PHE A 109 -10.67 7.41 6.39
C PHE A 109 -9.37 7.26 7.17
N THR A 110 -8.80 8.38 7.60
CA THR A 110 -7.54 8.44 8.33
C THR A 110 -7.75 9.07 9.71
N LEU A 111 -7.33 8.37 10.74
CA LEU A 111 -7.22 8.87 12.11
C LEU A 111 -5.73 8.93 12.47
N GLU A 112 -5.23 10.12 12.71
CA GLU A 112 -3.84 10.36 13.10
C GLU A 112 -3.78 10.90 14.52
N HIS A 113 -2.91 10.30 15.32
CA HIS A 113 -2.51 10.75 16.65
C HIS A 113 -0.98 10.75 16.70
N SER A 114 -0.38 11.45 17.66
CA SER A 114 1.09 11.65 17.75
C SER A 114 1.94 10.38 17.71
N LYS A 115 1.35 9.22 18.01
CA LYS A 115 2.01 7.90 18.07
C LYS A 115 1.26 6.80 17.33
N ALA A 116 0.13 7.11 16.70
CA ALA A 116 -0.74 6.11 16.13
C ALA A 116 -1.40 6.65 14.85
N VAL A 117 -1.38 5.84 13.79
CA VAL A 117 -2.10 6.12 12.55
C VAL A 117 -2.99 4.94 12.26
N PHE A 118 -4.23 5.22 11.90
CA PHE A 118 -5.19 4.24 11.46
C PHE A 118 -5.83 4.69 10.15
N VAL A 119 -5.91 3.78 9.19
CA VAL A 119 -6.49 4.01 7.86
C VAL A 119 -7.48 2.91 7.56
N VAL A 120 -8.66 3.27 7.09
CA VAL A 120 -9.64 2.33 6.52
C VAL A 120 -10.05 2.83 5.15
N MET A 121 -10.08 1.92 4.19
CA MET A 121 -10.35 2.22 2.80
C MET A 121 -11.36 1.23 2.22
N PRO A 122 -12.68 1.47 2.38
CA PRO A 122 -13.67 0.76 1.61
C PRO A 122 -13.59 1.15 0.13
N THR A 123 -13.75 0.16 -0.73
CA THR A 123 -13.62 0.30 -2.18
C THR A 123 -14.71 -0.50 -2.88
N VAL A 124 -15.31 0.11 -3.90
CA VAL A 124 -16.12 -0.59 -4.89
C VAL A 124 -15.33 -0.63 -6.19
N ALA A 125 -15.27 -1.79 -6.83
CA ALA A 125 -14.52 -1.97 -8.07
C ALA A 125 -15.33 -2.72 -9.12
N TYR A 126 -14.95 -2.56 -10.38
CA TYR A 126 -15.37 -3.41 -11.48
C TYR A 126 -14.15 -4.18 -12.00
N SER A 127 -14.22 -5.51 -12.01
CA SER A 127 -13.16 -6.37 -12.54
C SER A 127 -13.47 -6.78 -13.96
N GLU A 128 -12.58 -6.44 -14.89
CA GLU A 128 -12.73 -6.83 -16.30
C GLU A 128 -12.66 -8.35 -16.47
N LYS A 129 -11.69 -8.99 -15.79
CA LYS A 129 -11.48 -10.44 -15.89
C LYS A 129 -12.67 -11.25 -15.41
N LYS A 130 -13.38 -10.77 -14.38
CA LYS A 130 -14.53 -11.46 -13.78
C LYS A 130 -15.87 -10.99 -14.35
N ASP A 131 -15.88 -9.91 -15.14
CA ASP A 131 -17.09 -9.23 -15.60
C ASP A 131 -18.08 -8.99 -14.45
N ALA A 132 -17.57 -8.42 -13.35
CA ALA A 132 -18.33 -8.32 -12.10
C ALA A 132 -17.82 -7.19 -11.19
N SER A 133 -18.76 -6.61 -10.44
CA SER A 133 -18.44 -5.71 -9.34
C SER A 133 -17.88 -6.44 -8.12
N LEU A 134 -16.93 -5.79 -7.45
CA LEU A 134 -16.26 -6.25 -6.24
C LEU A 134 -16.47 -5.23 -5.12
N ALA A 135 -16.54 -5.74 -3.89
CA ALA A 135 -16.30 -4.94 -2.69
C ALA A 135 -14.92 -5.29 -2.13
N GLU A 136 -14.22 -4.29 -1.64
CA GLU A 136 -12.95 -4.44 -0.95
C GLU A 136 -12.94 -3.54 0.28
N VAL A 137 -12.38 -4.04 1.38
CA VAL A 137 -12.04 -3.21 2.54
C VAL A 137 -10.56 -3.45 2.84
N PHE A 138 -9.79 -2.38 2.73
CA PHE A 138 -8.42 -2.34 3.22
C PHE A 138 -8.38 -1.59 4.55
N ALA A 139 -7.61 -2.08 5.52
CA ALA A 139 -7.35 -1.39 6.76
C ALA A 139 -5.87 -1.47 7.11
N GLN A 140 -5.34 -0.40 7.69
CA GLN A 140 -3.96 -0.32 8.14
C GLN A 140 -3.90 0.37 9.49
N PHE A 141 -3.01 -0.09 10.35
CA PHE A 141 -2.59 0.67 11.52
C PHE A 141 -1.07 0.73 11.61
N GLN A 142 -0.58 1.78 12.24
CA GLN A 142 0.81 1.95 12.64
C GLN A 142 0.85 2.54 14.05
N LEU A 143 1.57 1.88 14.94
CA LEU A 143 1.84 2.33 16.29
C LEU A 143 3.34 2.57 16.44
N HIS A 144 3.71 3.71 17.01
CA HIS A 144 5.09 4.15 17.15
C HIS A 144 5.32 4.61 18.59
N THR A 145 6.05 3.81 19.36
CA THR A 145 6.36 4.10 20.77
C THR A 145 7.84 4.48 20.91
N PRO A 146 8.17 5.76 21.16
CA PRO A 146 9.56 6.17 21.38
C PRO A 146 10.17 5.41 22.57
N LEU A 147 11.32 4.79 22.36
CA LEU A 147 12.14 4.17 23.43
C LEU A 147 13.29 5.09 23.84
N SER A 148 13.77 5.93 22.91
CA SER A 148 14.77 6.98 23.11
C SER A 148 14.57 8.08 22.05
N GLU A 149 15.45 9.09 22.03
CA GLU A 149 15.45 10.15 21.01
C GLU A 149 15.62 9.64 19.57
N LYS A 150 16.26 8.48 19.37
CA LYS A 150 16.62 7.97 18.04
C LYS A 150 15.98 6.63 17.70
N ILE A 151 15.47 5.92 18.71
CA ILE A 151 14.94 4.56 18.58
C ILE A 151 13.51 4.52 19.07
N ALA A 152 12.66 3.84 18.32
CA ALA A 152 11.28 3.63 18.70
C ALA A 152 10.82 2.21 18.36
N LEU A 153 9.91 1.68 19.16
CA LEU A 153 9.23 0.42 18.89
C LEU A 153 8.09 0.69 17.89
N CYS A 154 8.03 -0.12 16.84
CA CYS A 154 7.00 -0.05 15.80
C CYS A 154 6.17 -1.31 15.77
N PHE A 155 4.86 -1.14 15.73
CA PHE A 155 3.91 -2.19 15.41
C PHE A 155 3.02 -1.74 14.27
N ASN A 156 3.02 -2.47 13.16
CA ASN A 156 2.24 -2.16 11.97
C ASN A 156 1.38 -3.34 11.58
N GLY A 157 0.17 -3.07 11.10
CA GLY A 157 -0.73 -4.08 10.56
C GLY A 157 -1.38 -3.60 9.28
N GLN A 158 -1.55 -4.50 8.32
CA GLN A 158 -2.35 -4.31 7.11
C GLN A 158 -3.31 -5.48 6.95
N PHE A 159 -4.53 -5.16 6.53
CA PHE A 159 -5.62 -6.11 6.40
C PHE A 159 -6.37 -5.81 5.11
N LEU A 160 -6.71 -6.85 4.37
CA LEU A 160 -7.50 -6.75 3.17
C LEU A 160 -8.56 -7.83 3.19
N THR A 161 -9.75 -7.52 2.69
CA THR A 161 -10.75 -8.52 2.33
C THR A 161 -11.54 -8.06 1.11
N VAL A 162 -11.73 -8.97 0.17
CA VAL A 162 -12.35 -8.74 -1.14
C VAL A 162 -13.48 -9.73 -1.34
N TRP A 163 -14.62 -9.24 -1.81
CA TRP A 163 -15.81 -10.04 -2.10
C TRP A 163 -16.29 -9.84 -3.53
N ASP A 164 -16.46 -10.95 -4.24
CA ASP A 164 -17.07 -10.99 -5.56
C ASP A 164 -18.57 -10.79 -5.45
N LYS A 165 -19.12 -9.90 -6.28
CA LYS A 165 -20.56 -9.56 -6.31
C LYS A 165 -21.11 -9.25 -4.92
N PHE A 166 -20.27 -8.68 -4.03
CA PHE A 166 -20.60 -8.33 -2.65
C PHE A 166 -21.03 -9.51 -1.76
N LYS A 167 -20.75 -10.75 -2.15
CA LYS A 167 -21.29 -11.95 -1.47
C LYS A 167 -20.26 -13.03 -1.19
N LYS A 168 -19.37 -13.32 -2.14
CA LYS A 168 -18.45 -14.46 -2.05
C LYS A 168 -17.05 -13.96 -1.75
N HIS A 169 -16.44 -14.43 -0.66
CA HIS A 169 -15.05 -14.14 -0.35
C HIS A 169 -14.15 -14.55 -1.53
N SER A 170 -13.30 -13.64 -1.97
CA SER A 170 -12.33 -13.86 -3.05
C SER A 170 -10.90 -13.91 -2.53
N ARG A 171 -10.52 -12.95 -1.68
CA ARG A 171 -9.16 -12.78 -1.20
C ARG A 171 -9.18 -12.03 0.12
N SER A 172 -8.38 -12.45 1.08
CA SER A 172 -8.06 -11.64 2.24
C SER A 172 -6.64 -11.89 2.69
N PHE A 173 -6.02 -10.88 3.30
CA PHE A 173 -4.75 -11.05 3.99
C PHE A 173 -4.71 -10.31 5.32
N GLN A 174 -3.80 -10.75 6.18
CA GLN A 174 -3.30 -10.01 7.33
C GLN A 174 -1.78 -9.99 7.27
N GLN A 175 -1.17 -8.82 7.32
CA GLN A 175 0.27 -8.64 7.41
C GLN A 175 0.59 -7.85 8.67
N LEU A 176 1.37 -8.43 9.57
CA LEU A 176 1.78 -7.81 10.83
C LEU A 176 3.29 -7.65 10.84
N ARG A 177 3.76 -6.52 11.38
CA ARG A 177 5.18 -6.18 11.52
C ARG A 177 5.44 -5.65 12.92
N LEU A 178 6.39 -6.25 13.63
CA LEU A 178 6.86 -5.80 14.94
C LEU A 178 8.37 -5.60 14.86
N GLY A 179 8.84 -4.40 15.17
CA GLY A 179 10.25 -4.09 15.00
C GLY A 179 10.69 -2.79 15.65
N LEU A 180 11.93 -2.41 15.39
CA LEU A 180 12.51 -1.15 15.83
C LEU A 180 12.64 -0.20 14.65
N SER A 181 12.41 1.08 14.91
CA SER A 181 12.65 2.19 14.00
C SER A 181 13.88 2.97 14.45
N TYR A 182 14.78 3.25 13.51
CA TYR A 182 15.96 4.07 13.69
C TYR A 182 16.19 4.91 12.43
N LYS A 183 16.11 6.24 12.58
CA LYS A 183 16.37 7.22 11.50
C LYS A 183 15.64 6.94 10.18
N GLY A 184 14.35 6.61 10.23
CA GLY A 184 13.54 6.33 9.02
C GLY A 184 13.65 4.89 8.50
N HIS A 185 14.52 4.07 9.08
CA HIS A 185 14.61 2.63 8.81
C HIS A 185 13.88 1.84 9.88
N GLN A 186 13.10 0.84 9.49
CA GLN A 186 12.47 -0.12 10.38
C GLN A 186 12.94 -1.52 10.05
N PHE A 187 13.16 -2.34 11.07
CA PHE A 187 13.51 -3.73 10.91
C PHE A 187 12.96 -4.57 12.05
N GLY A 188 12.63 -5.82 11.79
CA GLY A 188 12.10 -6.71 12.81
C GLY A 188 11.44 -7.95 12.24
N LEU A 189 10.47 -8.47 12.98
CA LEU A 189 9.73 -9.68 12.66
C LEU A 189 8.44 -9.34 11.90
N GLY A 190 8.08 -10.22 10.97
CA GLY A 190 6.83 -10.12 10.23
C GLY A 190 6.10 -11.46 10.17
N SER A 191 4.78 -11.37 10.10
CA SER A 191 3.90 -12.50 9.82
C SER A 191 2.87 -12.11 8.78
N ASP A 192 2.69 -12.98 7.79
CA ASP A 192 1.70 -12.86 6.74
C ASP A 192 0.74 -14.03 6.78
N PHE A 193 -0.54 -13.75 6.65
CA PHE A 193 -1.62 -14.73 6.58
C PHE A 193 -2.50 -14.41 5.39
N ASP A 194 -2.46 -15.28 4.38
CA ASP A 194 -3.16 -15.12 3.11
C ASP A 194 -4.28 -16.16 2.98
N GLN A 195 -5.43 -15.74 2.48
CA GLN A 195 -6.59 -16.58 2.23
C GLN A 195 -7.11 -16.34 0.81
N TYR A 196 -7.24 -17.43 0.03
CA TYR A 196 -7.64 -17.37 -1.37
C TYR A 196 -8.93 -18.15 -1.63
N GLY A 197 -9.87 -17.52 -2.32
CA GLY A 197 -11.10 -18.13 -2.82
C GLY A 197 -12.24 -18.28 -1.80
N PRO A 198 -13.43 -18.72 -2.27
CA PRO A 198 -14.64 -18.86 -1.44
C PRO A 198 -14.58 -20.06 -0.49
N LYS A 199 -13.73 -21.05 -0.78
CA LYS A 199 -13.29 -22.09 0.15
C LYS A 199 -11.82 -21.78 0.46
N PRO A 200 -11.52 -21.05 1.53
CA PRO A 200 -10.21 -20.43 1.72
C PRO A 200 -9.08 -21.45 1.70
N ILE A 201 -8.13 -21.26 0.78
CA ILE A 201 -6.81 -21.87 0.87
C ILE A 201 -5.95 -20.93 1.69
N HIS A 202 -5.39 -21.43 2.79
CA HIS A 202 -4.56 -20.66 3.71
C HIS A 202 -3.08 -20.78 3.33
N LYS A 203 -2.39 -19.64 3.30
CA LYS A 203 -0.93 -19.56 3.25
C LYS A 203 -0.45 -18.66 4.37
N SER A 204 0.69 -19.00 4.96
CA SER A 204 1.25 -18.20 6.04
C SER A 204 2.76 -18.14 5.90
N SER A 205 3.35 -17.02 6.27
CA SER A 205 4.80 -16.84 6.22
C SER A 205 5.25 -16.03 7.42
N PHE A 206 6.30 -16.49 8.08
CA PHE A 206 6.94 -15.80 9.20
C PHE A 206 8.38 -15.49 8.82
N GLY A 207 8.87 -14.32 9.21
CA GLY A 207 10.15 -13.86 8.69
C GLY A 207 10.66 -12.56 9.27
N LEU A 208 11.65 -12.02 8.58
CA LEU A 208 12.22 -10.72 8.87
C LEU A 208 11.73 -9.71 7.84
N TYR A 209 11.53 -8.47 8.27
CA TYR A 209 11.29 -7.36 7.36
C TYR A 209 12.34 -6.26 7.56
N TYR A 210 12.56 -5.54 6.48
CA TYR A 210 13.24 -4.26 6.48
C TYR A 210 12.36 -3.27 5.71
N ARG A 211 12.15 -2.09 6.28
CA ARG A 211 11.39 -1.01 5.67
C ARG A 211 12.18 0.29 5.74
N SER A 212 12.17 1.06 4.66
CA SER A 212 12.71 2.42 4.62
C SER A 212 11.58 3.40 4.34
N ILE A 213 11.53 4.49 5.08
CA ILE A 213 10.62 5.62 4.85
C ILE A 213 11.49 6.78 4.36
N ILE A 214 11.19 7.26 3.15
CA ILE A 214 11.92 8.28 2.40
C ILE A 214 11.00 9.47 2.16
#